data_AF-A0A327K418-F1
#
_entry.id   AF-A0A327K418-F1
#
_cell.length_a   1.000
_cell.length_b   1.000
_cell.length_c   1.000
_cell.angle_alpha   90.00
_cell.angle_beta   90.00
_cell.angle_gamma   90.00
#
_symmetry.space_group_name_H-M   'P 1'
#
loop_
_entity.id
_entity.type
_entity.pdbx_description
1 polymer ?
#
loop_
_entity_poly.entity_id
_entity_poly.type
_entity_poly.pdbx_seq_one_letter_code
_entity_poly.pdbx_strand_id
1 'polypeptide(L)'
;ATERRFSEFLAREITPRFPDGLTVVDASGQWRDPATRRTSREATKLVLLVTPAEESSAAPTREVRIAAIVDAYKRRFRQKSVLVLTREACARF
;
A
#
# COMPACT_ATOMS: atom_id res chain seq x y z
N ALA A 1 -0.07 -12.46 -3.88
CA ALA A 1 0.09 -13.13 -2.56
C ALA A 1 -1.13 -14.00 -2.30
N THR A 2 -1.05 -15.01 -1.42
CA THR A 2 -2.28 -15.69 -0.97
C THR A 2 -3.08 -14.79 -0.05
N GLU A 3 -4.40 -14.99 0.04
CA GLU A 3 -5.29 -14.16 0.84
C GLU A 3 -4.84 -14.08 2.31
N ARG A 4 -4.57 -15.24 2.92
CA ARG A 4 -4.06 -15.32 4.30
C ARG A 4 -2.78 -14.51 4.51
N ARG A 5 -1.81 -14.64 3.61
CA ARG A 5 -0.52 -13.95 3.73
C ARG A 5 -0.68 -12.44 3.61
N PHE A 6 -1.62 -11.98 2.77
CA PHE A 6 -1.94 -10.57 2.64
C PHE A 6 -2.69 -10.05 3.86
N SER A 7 -3.69 -10.78 4.36
CA SER A 7 -4.42 -10.42 5.59
C SER A 7 -3.47 -10.27 6.80
N GLU A 8 -2.52 -11.19 6.96
CA GLU A 8 -1.47 -11.07 7.99
C GLU A 8 -0.59 -9.82 7.81
N PHE A 9 -0.27 -9.47 6.55
CA PHE A 9 0.49 -8.26 6.26
C PHE A 9 -0.31 -7.00 6.56
N LEU A 10 -1.59 -6.97 6.19
CA LEU A 10 -2.51 -5.88 6.48
C LEU A 10 -2.56 -5.60 7.98
N ALA A 11 -2.81 -6.64 8.78
CA ALA A 11 -2.94 -6.54 10.23
C ALA A 11 -1.64 -6.12 10.94
N ARG A 12 -0.47 -6.54 10.43
CA ARG A 12 0.82 -6.28 11.08
C ARG A 12 1.50 -5.01 10.62
N GLU A 13 1.33 -4.64 9.35
CA GLU A 13 2.12 -3.59 8.72
C GLU A 13 1.29 -2.36 8.33
N ILE A 14 0.03 -2.52 7.96
CA ILE A 14 -0.77 -1.38 7.49
C ILE A 14 -1.64 -0.84 8.62
N THR A 15 -2.48 -1.67 9.22
CA THR A 15 -3.46 -1.23 10.22
C THR A 15 -2.83 -0.49 11.41
N PRO A 16 -1.69 -0.92 12.00
CA PRO A 16 -1.07 -0.18 13.10
C PRO A 16 -0.54 1.20 12.71
N ARG A 17 -0.26 1.44 11.42
CA ARG A 17 0.24 2.72 10.89
C ARG A 17 -0.90 3.65 10.43
N PHE A 18 -2.08 3.08 10.19
CA PHE A 18 -3.30 3.78 9.75
C PHE A 18 -4.51 3.21 10.50
N PRO A 19 -4.62 3.49 11.82
CA PRO A 19 -5.64 2.88 12.67
C PRO A 19 -7.06 3.40 12.40
N ASP A 20 -7.18 4.59 11.84
CA ASP A 20 -8.47 5.25 11.60
C ASP A 20 -9.32 4.56 10.52
N GLY A 21 -8.70 3.70 9.71
CA GLY A 21 -9.38 2.88 8.72
C GLY A 21 -8.67 2.86 7.37
N LEU A 22 -9.08 1.87 6.57
CA LEU A 22 -8.59 1.66 5.22
C LEU A 22 -9.62 0.85 4.42
N THR A 23 -9.52 0.90 3.11
CA THR A 23 -10.29 0.04 2.20
C THR A 23 -9.33 -0.81 1.38
N VAL A 24 -9.61 -2.11 1.29
CA VAL A 24 -8.88 -3.03 0.40
C VAL A 24 -9.76 -3.35 -0.80
N VAL A 25 -9.19 -3.24 -2.00
CA VAL A 25 -9.85 -3.62 -3.25
C VAL A 25 -9.04 -4.70 -3.96
N ASP A 26 -9.72 -5.78 -4.35
CA ASP A 26 -9.16 -6.79 -5.24
C ASP A 26 -9.18 -6.29 -6.68
N ALA A 27 -8.01 -6.32 -7.33
CA ALA A 27 -7.82 -5.85 -8.68
C ALA A 27 -6.98 -6.83 -9.50
N SER A 28 -7.01 -6.67 -10.82
CA SER A 28 -6.10 -7.34 -11.73
C SER A 28 -5.17 -6.31 -12.36
N GLY A 29 -3.89 -6.41 -12.05
CA GLY A 29 -2.85 -5.55 -12.60
C GLY A 29 -2.20 -6.15 -13.83
N GLN A 30 -1.63 -5.27 -14.65
CA GLN A 30 -0.64 -5.64 -15.64
C GLN A 30 0.62 -4.82 -15.40
N TRP A 31 1.76 -5.48 -15.36
CA TRP A 31 3.04 -4.83 -15.16
C TRP A 31 4.00 -5.23 -16.27
N ARG A 32 4.72 -4.26 -16.84
CA ARG A 32 5.75 -4.53 -17.82
C ARG A 32 7.11 -4.47 -17.13
N ASP A 33 7.80 -5.61 -17.09
CA ASP A 33 9.15 -5.67 -16.54
C ASP A 33 10.09 -4.81 -17.41
N PRO A 34 10.77 -3.79 -16.84
CA PRO A 34 11.60 -2.87 -17.63
C PRO A 34 12.80 -3.55 -18.31
N ALA A 35 13.33 -4.61 -17.71
CA ALA A 35 14.52 -5.31 -18.19
C ALA A 35 14.17 -6.30 -19.31
N THR A 36 13.10 -7.08 -19.13
CA THR A 36 12.69 -8.11 -20.11
C THR A 36 11.69 -7.61 -21.13
N ARG A 37 11.09 -6.43 -20.91
CA ARG A 37 10.02 -5.82 -21.73
C ARG A 37 8.75 -6.67 -21.84
N ARG A 38 8.61 -7.74 -21.05
CA ARG A 38 7.43 -8.62 -20.99
C ARG A 38 6.37 -8.05 -20.04
N THR A 39 5.11 -8.19 -20.42
CA THR A 39 3.96 -7.85 -19.57
C THR A 39 3.49 -9.07 -18.80
N SER A 40 3.46 -9.01 -17.47
CA SER A 40 2.80 -9.98 -16.59
C SER A 40 1.40 -9.50 -16.23
N ARG A 41 0.48 -10.45 -16.03
CA ARG A 41 -0.80 -10.22 -15.35
C ARG A 41 -0.66 -10.72 -13.93
N GLU A 42 -1.08 -9.90 -12.98
CA GLU A 42 -0.91 -10.20 -11.56
C GLU A 42 -2.18 -9.85 -10.79
N ALA A 43 -2.57 -10.71 -9.86
CA ALA A 43 -3.57 -10.36 -8.86
C ALA A 43 -3.00 -9.25 -7.98
N THR A 44 -3.73 -8.14 -7.90
CA THR A 44 -3.31 -6.90 -7.23
C THR A 44 -4.22 -6.62 -6.05
N LYS A 45 -3.62 -6.18 -4.94
CA LYS A 45 -4.34 -5.61 -3.81
C LYS A 45 -4.13 -4.10 -3.83
N LEU A 46 -5.20 -3.33 -3.93
CA LEU A 46 -5.15 -1.89 -3.73
C LEU A 46 -5.56 -1.57 -2.30
N VAL A 47 -4.78 -0.72 -1.63
CA VAL A 47 -5.07 -0.23 -0.28
C VAL A 47 -5.32 1.26 -0.38
N LEU A 48 -6.54 1.67 -0.10
CA LEU A 48 -6.95 3.07 -0.12
C LEU A 48 -6.91 3.59 1.31
N LEU A 49 -6.13 4.65 1.50
CA LEU A 49 -5.98 5.36 2.76
C LEU A 49 -6.51 6.77 2.58
N VAL A 50 -7.38 7.19 3.49
CA VAL A 50 -7.85 8.58 3.58
C VAL A 50 -7.30 9.14 4.88
N THR A 51 -6.44 10.15 4.78
CA THR A 51 -5.78 10.76 5.93
C THR A 51 -6.04 12.26 5.95
N PRO A 52 -6.00 12.91 7.12
CA PRO A 52 -5.91 14.36 7.20
C PRO A 52 -4.75 14.90 6.35
N ALA A 53 -4.90 16.14 5.86
CA ALA A 53 -3.85 16.84 5.13
C ALA A 53 -2.69 17.24 6.06
N GLU A 54 -3.05 17.73 7.26
CA GLU A 54 -2.10 18.12 8.29
C GLU A 54 -1.95 16.99 9.32
N GLU A 55 -0.71 16.66 9.65
CA GLU A 55 -0.42 15.65 10.66
C GLU A 55 -0.11 16.28 12.01
N SER A 56 -0.47 15.57 13.08
CA SER A 56 -0.03 15.94 14.42
C SER A 56 1.50 15.80 14.53
N SER A 57 2.17 16.79 15.10
CA SER A 57 3.63 16.88 15.19
C SER A 57 4.31 15.76 15.99
N ALA A 58 3.54 14.93 16.71
CA ALA A 58 4.05 13.84 17.53
C ALA A 58 4.25 12.51 16.76
N ALA A 59 3.69 12.37 15.55
CA ALA A 59 3.75 11.13 14.78
C ALA A 59 4.75 11.23 13.59
N PRO A 60 5.39 10.11 13.17
CA PRO A 60 6.16 10.08 11.92
C PRO A 60 5.24 10.43 10.75
N THR A 61 5.69 11.22 9.76
CA THR A 61 4.81 11.67 8.68
C THR A 61 4.15 10.52 7.90
N ARG A 62 2.99 10.74 7.25
CA ARG A 62 2.35 9.78 6.33
C ARG A 62 3.34 9.21 5.34
N GLU A 63 4.21 10.03 4.76
CA GLU A 63 5.20 9.60 3.77
C GLU A 63 6.16 8.57 4.38
N VAL A 64 6.61 8.80 5.63
CA VAL A 64 7.45 7.84 6.36
C VAL A 64 6.69 6.54 6.64
N ARG A 65 5.42 6.63 7.08
CA ARG A 65 4.58 5.45 7.34
C ARG A 65 4.33 4.64 6.06
N ILE A 66 4.05 5.28 4.93
CA ILE A 66 3.86 4.64 3.61
C ILE A 66 5.16 4.00 3.14
N ALA A 67 6.29 4.70 3.23
CA ALA A 67 7.59 4.15 2.84
C ALA A 67 7.92 2.87 3.63
N ALA A 68 7.65 2.85 4.94
CA ALA A 68 7.82 1.66 5.77
C ALA A 68 6.95 0.48 5.31
N ILE A 69 5.70 0.73 4.90
CA ILE A 69 4.81 -0.30 4.34
C ILE A 69 5.36 -0.84 3.01
N VAL A 70 5.80 0.06 2.12
CA VAL A 70 6.38 -0.30 0.81
C VAL A 70 7.59 -1.21 1.01
N ASP A 71 8.49 -0.84 1.91
CA ASP A 71 9.69 -1.63 2.19
C ASP A 71 9.36 -2.97 2.84
N ALA A 72 8.42 -3.00 3.79
CA ALA A 72 7.94 -4.24 4.39
C ALA A 72 7.32 -5.18 3.34
N TYR A 73 6.52 -4.64 2.42
CA TYR A 73 5.89 -5.41 1.34
C TYR A 73 6.95 -5.98 0.39
N LYS A 74 7.89 -5.15 -0.07
CA LYS A 74 9.01 -5.57 -0.92
C LYS A 74 9.80 -6.70 -0.30
N ARG A 75 10.17 -6.58 0.99
CA ARG A 75 10.89 -7.63 1.72
C ARG A 75 10.08 -8.92 1.84
N ARG A 76 8.82 -8.84 2.30
CA ARG A 76 7.98 -10.02 2.59
C ARG A 76 7.57 -10.77 1.34
N PHE A 77 7.25 -10.06 0.25
CA PHE A 77 6.71 -10.66 -0.97
C PHE A 77 7.71 -10.69 -2.13
N ARG A 78 8.95 -10.25 -1.91
CA ARG A 78 10.05 -10.23 -2.89
C ARG A 78 9.69 -9.46 -4.18
N GLN A 79 8.90 -8.41 -4.02
CA GLN A 79 8.44 -7.56 -5.12
C GLN A 79 9.47 -6.49 -5.46
N LYS A 80 9.60 -6.16 -6.76
CA LYS A 80 10.58 -5.16 -7.23
C LYS A 80 10.13 -3.73 -6.96
N SER A 81 8.82 -3.48 -6.99
CA SER A 81 8.20 -2.17 -6.82
C SER A 81 6.82 -2.29 -6.19
N VAL A 82 6.35 -1.18 -5.60
CA VAL A 82 4.97 -1.00 -5.15
C VAL A 82 4.54 0.36 -5.68
N LEU A 83 3.37 0.42 -6.32
CA LEU A 83 2.81 1.69 -6.78
C LEU A 83 2.27 2.46 -5.58
N VAL A 84 2.69 3.72 -5.45
CA VAL A 84 2.13 4.68 -4.51
C VAL A 84 1.61 5.86 -5.33
N LEU A 85 0.34 6.19 -5.14
CA LEU A 85 -0.30 7.35 -5.74
C LEU A 85 -0.96 8.14 -4.61
N THR A 86 -0.57 9.41 -4.48
CA THR A 86 -1.16 10.35 -3.53
C THR A 86 -1.88 11.45 -4.29
N ARG A 87 -3.05 11.85 -3.79
CA ARG A 87 -3.79 13.01 -4.28
C ARG A 87 -4.48 13.69 -3.11
N GLU A 88 -4.57 15.01 -3.15
CA GLU A 88 -5.46 15.74 -2.26
C GLU A 88 -6.92 15.51 -2.69
N ALA A 89 -7.82 15.40 -1.71
CA ALA A 89 -9.24 15.21 -1.95
C ALA A 89 -10.06 15.72 -0.77
N CYS A 90 -11.27 16.24 -1.04
CA CYS A 90 -12.26 16.48 -0.01
C CYS A 90 -12.91 15.14 0.38
N ALA A 91 -12.83 14.77 1.66
CA ALA A 91 -13.48 13.58 2.20
C ALA A 91 -14.14 13.93 3.54
N ARG A 92 -15.30 13.30 3.80
CA ARG A 92 -15.97 13.32 5.10
C ARG A 92 -16.44 11.91 5.42
N PHE A 93 -16.47 11.57 6.70
CA PHE A 93 -17.05 10.33 7.21
C PHE A 93 -18.37 10.65 7.91
#